data_AF-A0A969FGV3-F1
#
_entry.id   AF-A0A969FGV3-F1
#
_cell.length_a   1.000
_cell.length_b   1.000
_cell.length_c   1.000
_cell.angle_alpha   90.00
_cell.angle_beta   90.00
_cell.angle_gamma   90.00
#
_symmetry.space_group_name_H-M   'P 1'
#
loop_
_entity.id
_entity.type
_entity.pdbx_description
1 polymer ?
#
loop_
_entity_poly.entity_id
_entity_poly.type
_entity_poly.pdbx_seq_one_letter_code
_entity_poly.pdbx_strand_id
1 'polypeptide(L)'
;MKPRFKTEADWEYAELLMQPALIRVLDRLRGKLETSSWTGEFREVTEPIPGHCLELTRGVGGEVVKSVNLWELCFRICFQNYVVTDDPEQSYEVEIDRDLLDEDEDVDWERLDEKAEAIVRSIFFQLPRDLDLDSDL
;
A
#
# COMPACT_ATOMS: atom_id res chain seq x y z
N MET A 1 -12.56 -1.81 -3.49
CA MET A 1 -12.80 -1.05 -4.73
C MET A 1 -12.32 -1.84 -5.95
N LYS A 2 -12.94 -1.69 -7.13
CA LYS A 2 -12.48 -2.29 -8.40
C LYS A 2 -12.04 -1.17 -9.39
N PRO A 3 -10.73 -1.00 -9.66
CA PRO A 3 -10.27 -0.01 -10.63
C PRO A 3 -10.79 -0.35 -12.03
N ARG A 4 -11.17 0.67 -12.81
CA ARG A 4 -11.55 0.52 -14.21
C ARG A 4 -10.53 1.26 -15.08
N PHE A 5 -9.87 0.54 -15.97
CA PHE A 5 -8.91 1.13 -16.90
C PHE A 5 -9.60 1.64 -18.16
N LYS A 6 -9.06 2.71 -18.75
CA LYS A 6 -9.62 3.34 -19.96
C LYS A 6 -9.25 2.59 -21.24
N THR A 7 -8.08 1.97 -21.26
CA THR A 7 -7.52 1.31 -22.45
C THR A 7 -7.04 -0.10 -22.14
N GLU A 8 -6.88 -0.91 -23.19
CA GLU A 8 -6.29 -2.26 -23.09
C GLU A 8 -4.81 -2.20 -22.71
N ALA A 9 -4.07 -1.22 -23.23
CA ALA A 9 -2.68 -0.98 -22.83
C ALA A 9 -2.55 -0.69 -21.33
N ASP A 10 -3.47 0.08 -20.74
CA ASP A 10 -3.46 0.32 -19.29
C ASP A 10 -3.69 -0.97 -18.47
N TRP A 11 -4.45 -1.93 -19.01
CA TRP A 11 -4.59 -3.25 -18.40
C TRP A 11 -3.28 -4.04 -18.46
N GLU A 12 -2.61 -4.06 -19.61
CA GLU A 12 -1.32 -4.76 -19.78
C GLU A 12 -0.24 -4.20 -18.83
N TYR A 13 -0.14 -2.88 -18.73
CA TYR A 13 0.79 -2.26 -17.77
C TYR A 13 0.39 -2.52 -16.32
N ALA A 14 -0.91 -2.61 -16.00
CA ALA A 14 -1.34 -3.01 -14.66
C ALA A 14 -0.85 -4.42 -14.32
N GLU A 15 -1.01 -5.38 -15.24
CA GLU A 15 -0.53 -6.75 -15.04
C GLU A 15 0.99 -6.79 -14.84
N LEU A 16 1.73 -6.00 -15.62
CA LEU A 16 3.18 -5.86 -15.52
C LEU A 16 3.62 -5.28 -14.17
N LEU A 17 2.94 -4.24 -13.67
CA LEU A 17 3.37 -3.47 -12.49
C LEU A 17 2.89 -4.07 -11.16
N MET A 18 1.73 -4.71 -11.12
CA MET A 18 1.08 -5.07 -9.85
C MET A 18 1.87 -6.09 -9.02
N GLN A 19 2.44 -7.12 -9.65
CA GLN A 19 3.26 -8.10 -8.91
C GLN A 19 4.57 -7.47 -8.39
N PRO A 20 5.37 -6.75 -9.22
CA PRO A 20 6.51 -5.97 -8.74
C PRO A 20 6.17 -5.02 -7.59
N ALA A 21 5.07 -4.28 -7.70
CA ALA A 21 4.66 -3.33 -6.67
C ALA A 21 4.40 -4.03 -5.33
N LEU A 22 3.68 -5.16 -5.34
CA LEU A 22 3.43 -5.94 -4.12
C LEU A 22 4.72 -6.42 -3.47
N ILE A 23 5.67 -6.93 -4.27
CA ILE A 23 6.97 -7.38 -3.78
C ILE A 23 7.71 -6.23 -3.10
N ARG A 24 7.79 -5.05 -3.74
CA ARG A 24 8.47 -3.87 -3.18
C ARG A 24 7.78 -3.34 -1.93
N VAL A 25 6.46 -3.28 -1.90
CA VAL A 25 5.69 -2.90 -0.71
C VAL A 25 6.00 -3.82 0.45
N LEU A 26 5.94 -5.14 0.25
CA LEU A 26 6.20 -6.13 1.31
C LEU A 26 7.64 -6.02 1.83
N ASP A 27 8.61 -5.87 0.94
CA ASP A 27 10.02 -5.72 1.30
C ASP A 27 10.25 -4.46 2.15
N ARG A 28 9.72 -3.32 1.71
CA ARG A 28 9.82 -2.04 2.42
C ARG A 28 9.09 -2.04 3.75
N LEU A 29 7.94 -2.70 3.85
CA LEU A 29 7.22 -2.88 5.12
C LEU A 29 8.03 -3.71 6.12
N ARG A 30 8.58 -4.86 5.69
CA ARG A 30 9.42 -5.71 6.55
C ARG A 30 10.64 -4.95 7.07
N GLY A 31 11.37 -4.28 6.19
CA GLY A 31 12.54 -3.49 6.59
C GLY A 31 12.20 -2.34 7.55
N LYS A 32 11.02 -1.71 7.42
CA LYS A 32 10.57 -0.73 8.41
C LYS A 32 10.16 -1.33 9.74
N LEU A 33 9.48 -2.48 9.74
CA LEU A 33 9.13 -3.18 10.96
C LEU A 33 10.37 -3.56 11.78
N GLU A 34 11.42 -4.05 11.12
CA GLU A 34 12.71 -4.41 11.76
C GLU A 34 13.41 -3.23 12.44
N THR A 35 13.18 -2.01 11.97
CA THR A 35 13.84 -0.79 12.47
C THR A 35 12.94 0.10 13.32
N SER A 36 11.69 -0.30 13.55
CA SER A 36 10.69 0.47 14.29
C SER A 36 10.29 -0.20 15.61
N SER A 37 9.57 0.52 16.47
CA SER A 37 8.95 -0.03 17.67
C SER A 37 7.62 -0.77 17.41
N TRP A 38 7.21 -0.86 16.14
CA TRP A 38 5.94 -1.46 15.73
C TRP A 38 6.12 -2.93 15.38
N THR A 39 5.18 -3.76 15.81
CA THR A 39 5.06 -5.15 15.39
C THR A 39 3.99 -5.23 14.30
N GLY A 40 4.30 -5.92 13.20
CA GLY A 40 3.41 -6.09 12.07
C GLY A 40 2.99 -7.55 11.89
N GLU A 41 1.69 -7.80 11.76
CA GLU A 41 1.14 -9.12 11.43
C GLU A 41 0.38 -9.05 10.10
N PHE A 42 0.76 -9.91 9.15
CA PHE A 42 0.08 -10.01 7.86
C PHE A 42 -1.10 -10.98 7.98
N ARG A 43 -2.31 -10.50 7.66
CA ARG A 43 -3.54 -11.28 7.75
C ARG A 43 -4.35 -11.22 6.47
N GLU A 44 -5.04 -12.32 6.21
CA GLU A 44 -6.14 -12.34 5.25
C GLU A 44 -7.41 -11.89 5.97
N VAL A 45 -8.06 -10.89 5.41
CA VAL A 45 -9.33 -10.38 5.90
C VAL A 45 -10.39 -10.82 4.90
N THR A 46 -11.52 -11.33 5.37
CA THR A 46 -12.63 -11.79 4.51
C THR A 46 -13.84 -10.86 4.56
N GLU A 47 -13.93 -9.98 5.56
CA GLU A 47 -15.04 -9.05 5.79
C GLU A 47 -14.51 -7.65 6.16
N PRO A 48 -15.15 -6.55 5.73
CA PRO A 48 -16.30 -6.51 4.81
C PRO A 48 -15.90 -6.77 3.35
N ILE A 49 -14.62 -6.63 3.00
CA ILE A 49 -14.08 -6.88 1.66
C ILE A 49 -12.86 -7.78 1.79
N PRO A 50 -12.78 -8.90 1.04
CA PRO A 50 -11.62 -9.76 1.04
C PRO A 50 -10.33 -9.03 0.66
N GLY A 51 -9.25 -9.25 1.40
CA GLY A 51 -7.95 -8.62 1.12
C GLY A 51 -6.83 -9.09 2.03
N HIS A 52 -5.62 -8.65 1.71
CA HIS A 52 -4.45 -8.86 2.57
C HIS A 52 -4.16 -7.56 3.31
N CYS A 53 -4.11 -7.63 4.64
CA CYS A 53 -3.86 -6.49 5.50
C CYS A 53 -2.62 -6.70 6.36
N LEU A 54 -1.93 -5.60 6.66
CA LEU A 54 -0.92 -5.52 7.70
C LEU A 54 -1.55 -4.86 8.93
N GLU A 55 -1.65 -5.62 10.01
CA GLU A 55 -2.05 -5.11 11.33
C GLU A 55 -0.82 -4.64 12.09
N LEU A 56 -0.80 -3.36 12.45
CA LEU A 56 0.26 -2.72 13.19
C LEU A 56 -0.14 -2.61 14.66
N THR A 57 0.67 -3.21 15.52
CA THR A 57 0.51 -3.20 16.98
C THR A 57 1.74 -2.56 17.61
N ARG A 58 1.55 -1.89 18.76
CA ARG A 58 2.67 -1.33 19.52
C ARG A 58 3.15 -2.38 20.54
N GLY A 59 4.40 -2.81 20.42
CA GLY A 59 4.97 -3.86 21.29
C GLY A 59 4.39 -5.26 21.00
N VAL A 60 4.84 -6.25 21.77
CA VAL A 60 4.39 -7.64 21.62
C VAL A 60 3.08 -7.85 22.39
N GLY A 61 2.03 -8.26 21.70
CA GLY A 61 0.72 -8.53 22.30
C GLY A 61 -0.13 -7.29 22.61
N GLY A 62 0.21 -6.13 22.04
CA GLY A 62 -0.60 -4.92 22.12
C GLY A 62 -1.83 -4.96 21.21
N GLU A 63 -2.72 -3.97 21.35
CA GLU A 63 -3.87 -3.82 20.47
C GLU A 63 -3.46 -3.30 19.08
N VAL A 64 -4.26 -3.66 18.07
CA VAL A 64 -4.08 -3.17 16.70
C VAL A 64 -4.39 -1.68 16.66
N VAL A 65 -3.37 -0.88 16.37
CA VAL A 65 -3.50 0.58 16.26
C VAL A 65 -3.90 0.98 14.84
N LYS A 66 -3.44 0.23 13.84
CA LYS A 66 -3.74 0.51 12.43
C LYS A 66 -3.77 -0.78 11.62
N SER A 67 -4.76 -0.92 10.75
CA SER A 67 -4.82 -1.96 9.73
C SER A 67 -4.62 -1.33 8.35
N VAL A 68 -3.73 -1.90 7.54
CA VAL A 68 -3.36 -1.36 6.24
C VAL A 68 -3.56 -2.42 5.17
N ASN A 69 -4.45 -2.17 4.20
CA ASN A 69 -4.65 -3.08 3.06
C ASN A 69 -3.47 -2.95 2.07
N LEU A 70 -2.84 -4.07 1.74
CA LEU A 70 -1.65 -4.11 0.88
C LEU A 70 -1.96 -3.79 -0.58
N TRP A 71 -3.14 -4.17 -1.08
CA TRP A 71 -3.56 -3.85 -2.44
C TRP A 71 -3.78 -2.36 -2.63
N GLU A 72 -4.38 -1.70 -1.64
CA GLU A 72 -4.54 -0.23 -1.64
C GLU A 72 -3.18 0.48 -1.74
N LEU A 73 -2.13 -0.06 -1.12
CA LEU A 73 -0.78 0.49 -1.28
C LEU A 73 -0.26 0.29 -2.70
N CYS A 74 -0.44 -0.90 -3.27
CA CYS A 74 -0.02 -1.18 -4.65
C CYS A 74 -0.74 -0.27 -5.65
N PHE A 75 -2.05 -0.06 -5.49
CA PHE A 75 -2.82 0.83 -6.35
C PHE A 75 -2.38 2.28 -6.24
N ARG A 76 -2.05 2.75 -5.03
CA ARG A 76 -1.46 4.09 -4.82
C ARG A 76 -0.08 4.26 -5.45
N ILE A 77 0.66 3.17 -5.70
CA ILE A 77 1.93 3.20 -6.44
C ILE A 77 1.65 3.25 -7.94
N CYS A 78 0.85 2.29 -8.42
CA CYS A 78 0.69 2.03 -9.84
C CYS A 78 -0.20 3.03 -10.58
N PHE A 79 -1.04 3.79 -9.89
CA PHE A 79 -2.07 4.64 -10.50
C PHE A 79 -1.99 6.10 -10.04
N GLN A 80 -2.10 7.06 -10.97
CA GLN A 80 -1.90 8.48 -10.67
C GLN A 80 -3.06 9.15 -9.95
N ASN A 81 -4.30 8.77 -10.27
CA ASN A 81 -5.53 9.39 -9.78
C ASN A 81 -6.32 8.46 -8.86
N TYR A 82 -5.63 7.57 -8.16
CA TYR A 82 -6.25 6.63 -7.24
C TYR A 82 -6.73 7.31 -5.97
N VAL A 83 -8.02 7.11 -5.66
CA VAL A 83 -8.65 7.63 -4.44
C VAL A 83 -9.14 6.45 -3.62
N VAL A 84 -8.65 6.32 -2.39
CA VAL A 84 -9.14 5.32 -1.44
C VAL A 84 -10.60 5.63 -1.11
N THR A 85 -11.47 4.64 -1.25
CA THR A 85 -12.89 4.72 -0.91
C THR A 85 -13.29 3.50 -0.10
N ASP A 86 -14.11 3.72 0.93
CA ASP A 86 -14.67 2.65 1.75
C ASP A 86 -15.89 1.99 1.08
N ASP A 87 -16.33 2.51 -0.07
CA ASP A 87 -17.47 1.99 -0.83
C ASP A 87 -17.01 0.88 -1.81
N PRO A 88 -17.37 -0.40 -1.57
CA PRO A 88 -17.02 -1.51 -2.45
C PRO A 88 -17.67 -1.43 -3.83
N GLU A 89 -18.82 -0.77 -3.98
CA GLU A 89 -19.57 -0.68 -5.24
C GLU A 89 -19.05 0.43 -6.13
N GLN A 90 -18.22 1.32 -5.59
CA GLN A 90 -17.68 2.45 -6.31
C GLN A 90 -16.51 2.02 -7.20
N SER A 91 -16.65 2.25 -8.50
CA SER A 91 -15.61 2.05 -9.50
C SER A 91 -15.23 3.38 -10.11
N TYR A 92 -13.94 3.70 -10.04
CA TYR A 92 -13.36 4.91 -10.62
C TYR A 92 -12.45 4.56 -11.78
N GLU A 93 -12.42 5.45 -12.77
CA GLU A 93 -11.42 5.36 -13.82
C GLU A 93 -10.06 5.73 -13.26
N VAL A 94 -9.11 4.81 -13.40
CA VAL A 94 -7.72 5.03 -13.00
C VAL A 94 -6.81 5.03 -14.22
N GLU A 95 -5.75 5.82 -14.15
CA GLU A 95 -4.70 5.88 -15.17
C GLU A 95 -3.42 5.29 -14.61
N ILE A 96 -2.74 4.49 -15.42
CA ILE A 96 -1.44 3.92 -15.08
C ILE A 96 -0.43 5.04 -14.94
N ASP A 97 0.35 4.95 -13.88
CA ASP A 97 1.48 5.82 -13.68
C ASP A 97 2.64 5.39 -14.57
N ARG A 98 2.65 5.91 -15.79
CA ARG A 98 3.65 5.60 -16.82
C ARG A 98 5.07 6.02 -16.42
N ASP A 99 5.24 6.84 -15.38
CA ASP A 99 6.56 7.13 -14.84
C ASP A 99 7.20 5.89 -14.18
N LEU A 100 6.43 4.82 -13.92
CA LEU A 100 6.95 3.54 -13.46
C LEU A 100 7.49 2.64 -14.58
N LEU A 101 7.46 3.12 -15.82
CA LEU A 101 7.98 2.41 -16.98
C LEU A 101 9.25 3.11 -17.46
N ASP A 102 10.21 2.32 -17.93
CA ASP A 102 11.44 2.83 -18.53
C ASP A 102 11.25 3.16 -20.03
N GLU A 103 12.36 3.43 -20.72
CA GLU A 103 12.37 3.78 -22.14
C GLU A 103 11.89 2.66 -23.07
N ASP A 104 11.96 1.40 -22.60
CA ASP A 104 11.56 0.20 -23.34
C ASP A 104 10.13 -0.26 -22.98
N GLU A 105 9.39 0.54 -22.20
CA GLU A 105 8.08 0.22 -21.61
C GLU A 105 8.10 -0.97 -20.62
N ASP A 106 9.30 -1.31 -20.12
CA ASP A 106 9.50 -2.29 -19.05
C ASP A 106 9.44 -1.59 -17.67
N VAL A 107 9.43 -2.37 -16.59
CA VAL A 107 9.33 -1.83 -15.22
C VAL A 107 10.59 -1.05 -14.83
N ASP A 108 10.42 0.24 -14.53
CA ASP A 108 11.44 1.03 -13.84
C ASP A 108 11.49 0.64 -12.36
N TRP A 109 12.41 -0.28 -12.04
CA TRP A 109 12.58 -0.83 -10.70
C TRP A 109 13.01 0.21 -9.66
N GLU A 110 13.75 1.25 -10.06
CA GLU A 110 14.23 2.28 -9.15
C GLU A 110 13.05 3.16 -8.73
N ARG A 111 12.29 3.68 -9.70
CA ARG A 111 11.12 4.52 -9.40
C ARG A 111 10.02 3.77 -8.65
N LEU A 112 9.80 2.50 -8.99
CA LEU A 112 8.84 1.66 -8.28
C LEU A 112 9.21 1.53 -6.79
N ASP A 113 10.50 1.31 -6.52
CA ASP A 113 11.01 1.15 -5.17
C ASP A 113 11.02 2.48 -4.39
N GLU A 114 11.35 3.60 -5.04
CA GLU A 114 11.24 4.94 -4.46
C GLU A 114 9.79 5.27 -4.04
N LYS A 115 8.81 4.98 -4.90
CA LYS A 115 7.39 5.19 -4.57
C LYS A 115 6.93 4.26 -3.45
N ALA A 116 7.35 2.99 -3.47
CA ALA A 116 7.07 2.06 -2.39
C ALA A 116 7.64 2.57 -1.05
N GLU A 117 8.88 3.03 -1.03
CA GLU A 117 9.50 3.63 0.16
C GLU A 117 8.74 4.86 0.64
N ALA A 118 8.37 5.77 -0.27
CA ALA A 118 7.65 6.99 0.07
C ALA A 118 6.29 6.69 0.73
N ILE A 119 5.53 5.73 0.18
CA ILE A 119 4.23 5.32 0.73
C ILE A 119 4.40 4.62 2.08
N VAL A 120 5.34 3.69 2.20
CA VAL A 120 5.61 3.01 3.46
C VAL A 120 6.01 4.02 4.54
N ARG A 121 6.92 4.96 4.23
CA ARG A 121 7.30 6.03 5.15
C ARG A 121 6.09 6.87 5.58
N SER A 122 5.18 7.18 4.67
CA SER A 122 3.95 7.91 4.98
C SER A 122 3.06 7.17 5.97
N ILE A 123 2.91 5.84 5.84
CA ILE A 123 2.10 5.03 6.77
C ILE A 123 2.62 5.15 8.19
N PHE A 124 3.93 4.95 8.38
CA PHE A 124 4.55 4.99 9.70
C PHE A 124 4.59 6.41 10.28
N PHE A 125 4.69 7.44 9.44
CA PHE A 125 4.61 8.84 9.89
C PHE A 125 3.22 9.21 10.45
N GLN A 126 2.16 8.56 9.97
CA GLN A 126 0.79 8.78 10.45
C GLN A 126 0.46 8.00 11.73
N LEU A 127 1.36 7.15 12.23
CA LEU A 127 1.14 6.42 13.46
C LEU A 127 1.30 7.36 14.67
N PRO A 128 0.53 7.16 15.74
CA PRO A 128 0.65 7.98 16.94
C PRO A 128 2.07 7.89 17.51
N ARG A 129 2.61 9.03 17.97
CA ARG A 129 3.92 9.07 18.61
C ARG A 129 3.78 8.76 20.09
N ASP A 130 4.87 8.33 20.73
CA ASP A 130 4.85 7.87 22.12
C ASP A 130 4.32 8.89 23.13
N LEU A 131 4.27 10.18 22.79
CA LEU A 131 3.79 11.27 23.65
C LEU A 131 2.27 11.50 23.59
N ASP A 132 1.53 10.86 22.68
CA ASP A 132 0.11 11.18 22.45
C ASP A 132 -0.85 10.31 23.30
N LEU A 133 -0.38 9.23 23.91
CA LEU A 133 -1.21 8.23 24.62
C LEU A 133 -1.30 8.44 26.14
N ASP A 134 -0.56 9.39 26.69
CA ASP A 134 -0.64 9.77 28.11
C ASP A 134 -1.63 10.94 28.36
N SER A 135 -2.33 11.42 27.32
CA SER A 135 -3.21 12.60 27.43
C SER A 135 -4.66 12.30 27.83
N ASP A 136 -5.02 11.02 28.00
CA ASP A 136 -6.35 10.57 28.42
C ASP A 136 -6.40 10.06 29.88
N LEU A 137 -5.60 10.66 30.79
CA LEU A 137 -5.66 10.42 32.24
C LEU A 137 -6.06 11.66 33.04
#